data_AF-A0A6J6C589-F1
#
_entry.id   AF-A0A6J6C589-F1
#
_cell.length_a   1.000
_cell.length_b   1.000
_cell.length_c   1.000
_cell.angle_alpha   90.00
_cell.angle_beta   90.00
_cell.angle_gamma   90.00
#
_symmetry.space_group_name_H-M   'P 1'
#
loop_
_entity.id
_entity.type
_entity.pdbx_description
1 polymer ?
#
loop_
_entity_poly.entity_id
_entity_poly.type
_entity_poly.pdbx_seq_one_letter_code
_entity_poly.pdbx_strand_id
1 'polypeptide(L)'
;MQKRDTRFATQERYTTLSNPLHDKSRPKKKTVVVFGPEDFRYDPVARTCICPAGTSLNRRGAANVTDGHVGEHFQGAQRDCGPCPLRAQCLRTPDTTPVRNVAFFRDRVGRDVNDSALMRDRIDTPAGRAQYARRFATVEPVFANLRANKRLDRFTLRGRAKVDTQWKLYCLVHNIEKLANNGYAA
;
A
#
# COMPACT_ATOMS: atom_id res chain seq x y z
N MET A 1 9.71 -3.53 3.94
CA MET A 1 11.05 -4.10 3.72
C MET A 1 12.04 -3.65 4.78
N GLN A 2 12.29 -2.34 4.96
CA GLN A 2 13.11 -1.80 6.07
C GLN A 2 12.64 -2.31 7.44
N LYS A 3 11.32 -2.31 7.70
CA LYS A 3 10.73 -2.88 8.93
C LYS A 3 11.03 -4.36 9.22
N ARG A 4 11.46 -5.15 8.22
CA ARG A 4 11.75 -6.59 8.37
C ARG A 4 13.24 -6.88 8.59
N ASP A 5 14.09 -5.89 8.36
CA ASP A 5 15.52 -6.00 8.59
C ASP A 5 15.82 -5.49 10.00
N THR A 6 16.43 -6.34 10.82
CA THR A 6 16.71 -6.07 12.23
C THR A 6 17.56 -4.82 12.45
N ARG A 7 18.38 -4.43 11.47
CA ARG A 7 19.20 -3.21 11.52
C ARG A 7 18.36 -1.92 11.60
N PHE A 8 17.12 -1.95 11.14
CA PHE A 8 16.20 -0.81 11.17
C PHE A 8 15.18 -0.89 12.32
N ALA A 9 15.33 -1.82 13.26
CA ALA A 9 14.40 -1.98 14.38
C ALA A 9 14.25 -0.69 15.21
N THR A 10 15.32 0.09 15.35
CA THR A 10 15.32 1.35 16.10
C THR A 10 15.08 2.60 15.24
N GLN A 11 14.64 2.46 13.98
CA GLN A 11 14.51 3.59 13.05
C GLN A 11 13.51 4.66 13.53
N GLU A 12 12.53 4.27 14.34
CA GLU A 12 11.50 5.16 14.88
C GLU A 12 12.08 6.33 15.68
N ARG A 13 13.28 6.18 16.27
CA ARG A 13 14.00 7.26 16.98
C ARG A 13 14.24 8.51 16.15
N TYR A 14 14.32 8.38 14.82
CA TYR A 14 14.53 9.50 13.91
C TYR A 14 13.24 10.27 13.58
N THR A 15 12.09 9.83 14.10
CA THR A 15 10.79 10.48 13.88
C THR A 15 10.39 11.44 15.00
N THR A 16 11.03 11.32 16.16
CA THR A 16 10.74 12.06 17.41
C THR A 16 11.92 12.94 17.84
N LEU A 17 12.73 13.41 16.89
CA LEU A 17 13.85 14.30 17.19
C LEU A 17 13.33 15.66 17.65
N SER A 18 13.98 16.24 18.67
CA SER A 18 13.57 17.51 19.30
C SER A 18 13.65 18.73 18.38
N ASN A 19 14.35 18.64 17.26
CA ASN A 19 14.45 19.74 16.30
C ASN A 19 13.16 19.82 15.45
N PRO A 20 12.42 20.95 15.48
CA PRO A 20 11.18 21.12 14.72
C PRO A 20 11.31 20.92 13.20
N LEU A 21 12.50 21.17 12.62
CA LEU A 21 12.77 20.92 11.19
C LEU A 21 12.84 19.42 10.84
N HIS A 22 12.98 18.57 11.85
CA HIS A 22 13.07 17.11 11.72
C HIS A 22 11.96 16.37 12.47
N ASP A 23 11.01 17.11 13.04
CA ASP A 23 9.81 16.53 13.62
C ASP A 23 8.92 15.98 12.49
N LYS A 24 8.96 14.65 12.34
CA LYS A 24 8.11 13.90 11.41
C LYS A 24 6.94 13.26 12.14
N SER A 25 6.65 13.69 13.38
CA SER A 25 5.48 13.25 14.10
C SER A 25 4.25 13.62 13.28
N ARG A 26 3.47 12.59 12.94
CA ARG A 26 2.19 12.81 12.26
C ARG A 26 1.14 13.03 13.34
N PRO A 27 0.26 14.04 13.21
CA PRO A 27 -0.87 14.16 14.11
C PRO A 27 -1.63 12.83 14.11
N LYS A 28 -1.93 12.30 15.31
CA LYS A 28 -2.72 11.07 15.42
C LYS A 28 -4.04 11.32 14.73
N LYS A 29 -4.30 10.58 13.63
CA LYS A 29 -5.60 10.63 12.97
C LYS A 29 -6.66 10.23 13.99
N LYS A 30 -7.67 11.08 14.20
CA LYS A 30 -8.88 10.70 14.95
C LYS A 30 -9.48 9.47 14.28
N THR A 31 -9.31 8.31 14.88
CA THR A 31 -9.97 7.07 14.45
C THR A 31 -11.42 7.16 14.87
N VAL A 32 -12.31 7.36 13.90
CA VAL A 32 -13.73 7.12 14.11
C VAL A 32 -13.88 5.62 14.33
N VAL A 33 -14.29 5.24 15.53
CA VAL A 33 -14.62 3.85 15.85
C VAL A 33 -15.96 3.57 15.19
N VAL A 34 -15.91 2.87 14.06
CA VAL A 34 -17.08 2.35 13.36
C VAL A 34 -17.14 0.85 13.58
N PHE A 35 -18.33 0.26 13.48
CA PHE A 35 -18.46 -1.19 13.56
C PHE A 35 -17.51 -1.87 12.56
N GLY A 36 -16.77 -2.86 13.03
CA GLY A 36 -15.89 -3.72 12.25
C GLY A 36 -16.63 -4.97 11.77
N PRO A 37 -16.01 -5.84 10.96
CA PRO A 37 -16.59 -7.14 10.59
C PRO A 37 -16.95 -8.03 11.78
N GLU A 38 -16.25 -7.88 12.90
CA GLU A 38 -16.46 -8.60 14.16
C GLU A 38 -17.82 -8.34 14.81
N ASP A 39 -18.41 -7.17 14.57
CA ASP A 39 -19.73 -6.80 15.11
C ASP A 39 -20.89 -7.41 14.31
N PHE A 40 -20.59 -8.05 13.17
CA PHE A 40 -21.58 -8.65 12.29
C PHE A 40 -21.63 -10.16 12.53
N ARG A 41 -22.83 -10.67 12.77
CA ARG A 41 -23.05 -12.10 13.00
C ARG A 41 -23.11 -12.82 11.65
N TYR A 42 -21.99 -13.39 11.26
CA TYR A 42 -21.84 -14.18 10.04
C TYR A 42 -22.02 -15.68 10.31
N ASP A 43 -22.93 -16.32 9.58
CA ASP A 43 -23.07 -17.77 9.55
C ASP A 43 -22.45 -18.33 8.26
N PRO A 44 -21.32 -19.07 8.35
CA PRO A 44 -20.64 -19.60 7.18
C PRO A 44 -21.36 -20.79 6.54
N VAL A 45 -22.26 -21.48 7.25
CA VAL A 45 -23.01 -22.64 6.72
C VAL A 45 -24.25 -22.13 5.97
N ALA A 46 -25.04 -21.27 6.63
CA ALA A 46 -26.22 -20.67 6.01
C ALA A 46 -25.86 -19.58 4.99
N ARG A 47 -24.62 -19.07 5.00
CA ARG A 47 -24.12 -17.97 4.16
C ARG A 47 -24.96 -16.70 4.32
N THR A 48 -25.39 -16.45 5.55
CA THR A 48 -26.17 -15.29 5.95
C THR A 48 -25.36 -14.41 6.88
N CYS A 49 -25.67 -13.12 6.90
CA CYS A 49 -24.99 -12.15 7.75
C CYS A 49 -26.02 -11.18 8.34
N ILE A 50 -25.99 -11.02 9.66
CA ILE A 50 -26.88 -10.12 10.39
C ILE A 50 -26.05 -8.96 10.94
N CYS A 51 -26.52 -7.73 10.71
CA CYS A 51 -25.85 -6.53 11.21
C CYS A 51 -26.13 -6.28 12.69
N PRO A 52 -25.37 -5.37 13.36
CA PRO A 52 -25.63 -4.98 14.75
C PRO A 52 -27.05 -4.44 15.03
N ALA A 53 -27.74 -3.94 14.00
CA ALA A 53 -29.13 -3.49 14.11
C ALA A 53 -30.16 -4.63 14.01
N GLY A 54 -29.73 -5.89 13.87
CA GLY A 54 -30.59 -7.07 13.78
C GLY A 54 -31.13 -7.39 12.39
N THR A 55 -30.79 -6.61 11.36
CA THR A 55 -31.27 -6.82 9.99
C THR A 55 -30.35 -7.76 9.20
N SER A 56 -30.93 -8.66 8.42
CA SER A 56 -30.19 -9.53 7.50
C SER A 56 -29.65 -8.76 6.28
N LEU A 57 -28.41 -9.04 5.89
CA LEU A 57 -27.75 -8.41 4.76
C LEU A 57 -27.84 -9.28 3.51
N ASN A 58 -27.90 -8.63 2.34
CA ASN A 58 -27.94 -9.30 1.05
C ASN A 58 -26.54 -9.78 0.65
N ARG A 59 -26.42 -11.05 0.27
CA ARG A 59 -25.16 -11.60 -0.26
C ARG A 59 -24.92 -11.10 -1.68
N ARG A 60 -23.73 -10.55 -1.95
CA ARG A 60 -23.26 -10.22 -3.29
C ARG A 60 -22.37 -11.34 -3.84
N GLY A 61 -22.90 -12.11 -4.79
CA GLY A 61 -22.14 -13.15 -5.50
C GLY A 61 -21.81 -14.37 -4.64
N ALA A 62 -21.24 -15.42 -5.25
CA ALA A 62 -20.96 -16.70 -4.57
C ALA A 62 -19.49 -16.90 -4.14
N ALA A 63 -18.54 -16.23 -4.78
CA ALA A 63 -17.13 -16.30 -4.43
C ALA A 63 -16.40 -15.11 -5.07
N ASN A 64 -16.44 -13.95 -4.42
CA ASN A 64 -15.70 -12.81 -4.95
C ASN A 64 -14.23 -12.96 -4.55
N VAL A 65 -13.34 -12.89 -5.54
CA VAL A 65 -11.90 -12.86 -5.30
C VAL A 65 -11.48 -11.39 -5.19
N THR A 66 -11.06 -10.97 -4.00
CA THR A 66 -10.47 -9.65 -3.77
C THR A 66 -9.02 -9.84 -3.36
N ASP A 67 -8.08 -9.36 -4.16
CA ASP A 67 -6.63 -9.45 -3.88
C ASP A 67 -6.16 -10.88 -3.52
N GLY A 68 -6.62 -11.87 -4.30
CA GLY A 68 -6.31 -13.29 -4.07
C GLY A 68 -6.98 -13.90 -2.85
N HIS A 69 -7.95 -13.22 -2.23
CA HIS A 69 -8.77 -13.78 -1.15
C HIS A 69 -10.18 -14.04 -1.65
N VAL A 70 -10.64 -15.28 -1.52
CA VAL A 70 -12.05 -15.63 -1.71
C VAL A 70 -12.79 -15.20 -0.46
N GLY A 71 -13.75 -14.31 -0.65
CA GLY A 71 -14.61 -13.82 0.41
C GLY A 71 -16.07 -13.75 -0.01
N GLU A 72 -16.93 -13.83 1.00
CA GLU A 72 -18.34 -13.52 0.86
C GLU A 72 -18.56 -12.06 1.18
N HIS A 73 -19.19 -11.35 0.25
CA HIS A 73 -19.50 -9.94 0.42
C HIS A 73 -20.98 -9.81 0.73
N PHE A 74 -21.29 -9.01 1.74
CA PHE A 74 -22.65 -8.70 2.15
C PHE A 74 -22.88 -7.20 2.06
N GLN A 75 -24.09 -6.83 1.65
CA GLN A 75 -24.52 -5.46 1.49
C GLN A 75 -25.86 -5.24 2.20
N GLY A 76 -25.96 -4.16 2.98
CA GLY A 76 -27.23 -3.72 3.56
C GLY A 76 -28.19 -3.18 2.50
N ALA A 77 -29.49 -3.35 2.70
CA ALA A 77 -30.49 -2.73 1.84
C ALA A 77 -30.62 -1.24 2.17
N GLN A 78 -30.84 -0.40 1.15
CA GLN A 78 -30.98 1.04 1.35
C GLN A 78 -32.19 1.41 2.22
N ARG A 79 -33.29 0.66 2.07
CA ARG A 79 -34.49 0.79 2.92
C ARG A 79 -34.22 0.58 4.40
N ASP A 80 -33.23 -0.26 4.75
CA ASP A 80 -32.94 -0.63 6.14
C ASP A 80 -31.81 0.25 6.69
N CYS A 81 -30.79 0.53 5.87
CA CYS A 81 -29.64 1.37 6.24
C CYS A 81 -29.94 2.87 6.27
N GLY A 82 -30.90 3.34 5.48
CA GLY A 82 -31.31 4.75 5.43
C GLY A 82 -31.84 5.26 6.78
N PRO A 83 -32.92 4.66 7.33
CA PRO A 83 -33.52 5.07 8.59
C PRO A 83 -32.85 4.46 9.84
N CYS A 84 -31.73 3.74 9.69
CA CYS A 84 -31.12 3.00 10.80
C CYS A 84 -30.60 3.94 11.91
N PRO A 85 -30.96 3.71 13.19
CA PRO A 85 -30.48 4.54 14.30
C PRO A 85 -28.96 4.41 14.53
N LEU A 86 -28.38 3.28 14.12
CA LEU A 86 -26.95 3.00 14.24
C LEU A 86 -26.13 3.49 13.04
N ARG A 87 -26.72 4.25 12.11
CA ARG A 87 -26.08 4.66 10.84
C ARG A 87 -24.77 5.40 11.05
N ALA A 88 -24.69 6.32 12.01
CA ALA A 88 -23.48 7.10 12.31
C ALA A 88 -22.33 6.25 12.87
N GLN A 89 -22.64 5.15 13.56
CA GLN A 89 -21.65 4.20 14.10
C GLN A 89 -21.33 3.09 13.09
N CYS A 90 -22.19 2.87 12.10
CA CYS A 90 -22.03 1.83 11.08
C CYS A 90 -21.26 2.33 9.84
N LEU A 91 -21.44 3.58 9.41
CA LEU A 91 -20.82 4.11 8.20
C LEU A 91 -19.75 5.14 8.52
N ARG A 92 -18.59 5.01 7.88
CA ARG A 92 -17.47 5.97 8.03
C ARG A 92 -17.83 7.35 7.48
N THR A 93 -18.64 7.39 6.42
CA THR A 93 -19.09 8.60 5.74
C THR A 93 -20.60 8.48 5.46
N PRO A 94 -21.46 8.70 6.46
CA PRO A 94 -22.90 8.51 6.36
C PRO A 94 -23.58 9.35 5.26
N ASP A 95 -23.00 10.50 4.91
CA ASP A 95 -23.58 11.45 3.93
C ASP A 95 -23.39 10.97 2.48
N THR A 96 -22.28 10.30 2.18
CA THR A 96 -21.96 9.85 0.82
C THR A 96 -22.17 8.36 0.61
N THR A 97 -22.12 7.57 1.69
CA THR A 97 -22.23 6.11 1.62
C THR A 97 -23.68 5.71 1.91
N PRO A 98 -24.44 5.17 0.94
CA PRO A 98 -25.85 4.87 1.17
C PRO A 98 -26.05 3.66 2.09
N VAL A 99 -25.19 2.64 1.96
CA VAL A 99 -25.34 1.35 2.65
C VAL A 99 -24.01 0.76 3.09
N ARG A 100 -24.06 -0.11 4.09
CA ARG A 100 -22.88 -0.83 4.59
C ARG A 100 -22.53 -1.99 3.66
N ASN A 101 -21.25 -2.14 3.37
CA ASN A 101 -20.67 -3.34 2.77
C ASN A 101 -19.71 -3.99 3.77
N VAL A 102 -19.80 -5.30 3.94
CA VAL A 102 -18.89 -6.09 4.78
C VAL A 102 -18.46 -7.32 4.01
N ALA A 103 -17.20 -7.73 4.15
CA ALA A 103 -16.65 -8.90 3.50
C ALA A 103 -16.00 -9.82 4.52
N PHE A 104 -16.28 -11.12 4.41
CA PHE A 104 -15.66 -12.17 5.20
C PHE A 104 -14.80 -13.03 4.29
N PHE A 105 -13.48 -12.91 4.44
CA PHE A 105 -12.50 -13.68 3.66
C PHE A 105 -12.22 -15.00 4.37
N ARG A 106 -12.28 -16.11 3.64
CA ARG A 106 -12.01 -17.46 4.18
C ARG A 106 -10.66 -17.96 3.72
N ASP A 107 -10.51 -18.01 2.40
CA ASP A 107 -9.37 -18.67 1.76
C ASP A 107 -8.59 -17.69 0.91
N ARG A 108 -7.28 -17.87 0.91
CA ARG A 108 -6.41 -17.22 -0.06
C ARG A 108 -6.29 -18.13 -1.27
N VAL A 109 -6.90 -17.76 -2.38
CA VAL A 109 -6.85 -18.53 -3.63
C VAL A 109 -5.85 -17.88 -4.56
N GLY A 110 -4.92 -18.69 -5.05
CA GLY A 110 -3.82 -18.21 -5.89
C GLY A 110 -2.80 -17.43 -5.06
N ARG A 111 -1.92 -18.15 -4.35
CA ARG A 111 -0.56 -17.63 -4.16
C ARG A 111 0.18 -17.85 -5.46
N ASP A 112 -0.26 -17.19 -6.54
CA ASP A 112 0.63 -17.02 -7.66
C ASP A 112 1.85 -16.32 -7.09
N VAL A 113 3.00 -16.96 -7.29
CA VAL A 113 4.26 -16.46 -6.79
C VAL A 113 4.56 -15.21 -7.60
N ASN A 114 3.97 -14.10 -7.21
CA ASN A 114 4.16 -12.84 -7.91
C ASN A 114 5.63 -12.45 -7.75
N ASP A 115 6.21 -11.81 -8.76
CA ASP A 115 7.63 -11.42 -8.75
C ASP A 115 8.00 -10.63 -7.49
N SER A 116 7.03 -9.92 -6.91
CA SER A 116 7.19 -9.21 -5.64
C SER A 116 7.34 -10.12 -4.42
N ALA A 117 6.72 -11.29 -4.38
CA ALA A 117 6.94 -12.32 -3.37
C ALA A 117 8.32 -12.94 -3.53
N LEU A 118 8.69 -13.35 -4.74
CA LEU A 118 10.03 -13.87 -5.04
C LEU A 118 11.13 -12.88 -4.66
N MET A 119 10.95 -11.60 -5.02
CA MET A 119 11.92 -10.55 -4.68
C MET A 119 11.96 -10.26 -3.18
N ARG A 120 10.84 -10.37 -2.45
CA ARG A 120 10.83 -10.25 -0.99
C ARG A 120 11.68 -11.34 -0.36
N ASP A 121 11.47 -12.58 -0.76
CA ASP A 121 12.19 -13.74 -0.22
C ASP A 121 13.68 -13.66 -0.56
N ARG A 122 14.02 -13.30 -1.81
CA ARG A 122 15.41 -13.06 -2.24
C ARG A 122 16.10 -11.99 -1.41
N ILE A 123 15.44 -10.86 -1.15
CA ILE A 123 16.01 -9.77 -0.36
C ILE A 123 16.19 -10.17 1.10
N ASP A 124 15.33 -11.04 1.63
CA ASP A 124 15.41 -11.48 3.02
C ASP A 124 16.54 -12.52 3.25
N THR A 125 17.22 -13.01 2.21
CA THR A 125 18.46 -13.80 2.37
C THR A 125 19.63 -12.92 2.87
N PRO A 126 20.65 -13.49 3.56
CA PRO A 126 21.83 -12.72 3.98
C PRO A 126 22.54 -12.00 2.83
N ALA A 127 22.72 -12.69 1.69
CA ALA A 127 23.29 -12.12 0.47
C ALA A 127 22.40 -10.99 -0.10
N GLY A 128 21.09 -11.20 -0.14
CA GLY A 128 20.11 -10.19 -0.57
C GLY A 128 20.14 -8.93 0.29
N ARG A 129 20.21 -9.07 1.63
CA ARG A 129 20.33 -7.94 2.56
C ARG A 129 21.65 -7.18 2.39
N ALA A 130 22.75 -7.88 2.13
CA ALA A 130 24.05 -7.26 1.86
C ALA A 130 24.03 -6.46 0.54
N GLN A 131 23.48 -7.04 -0.54
CA GLN A 131 23.34 -6.36 -1.82
C GLN A 131 22.36 -5.18 -1.74
N TYR A 132 21.26 -5.34 -1.02
CA TYR A 132 20.27 -4.28 -0.82
C TYR A 132 20.87 -3.08 -0.08
N ALA A 133 21.66 -3.31 0.97
CA ALA A 133 22.32 -2.24 1.72
C ALA A 133 23.25 -1.39 0.83
N ARG A 134 23.92 -1.99 -0.17
CA ARG A 134 24.77 -1.26 -1.13
C ARG A 134 24.00 -0.28 -2.01
N ARG A 135 22.67 -0.43 -2.16
CA ARG A 135 21.86 0.47 -3.00
C ARG A 135 21.91 1.92 -2.51
N PHE A 136 22.05 2.13 -1.21
CA PHE A 136 22.21 3.47 -0.64
C PHE A 136 23.40 4.21 -1.24
N ALA A 137 24.52 3.51 -1.49
CA ALA A 137 25.71 4.09 -2.07
C ALA A 137 25.74 4.04 -3.61
N THR A 138 25.07 3.07 -4.23
CA THR A 138 25.20 2.84 -5.68
C THR A 138 24.01 3.32 -6.50
N VAL A 139 22.78 3.01 -6.07
CA VAL A 139 21.56 3.22 -6.86
C VAL A 139 20.84 4.50 -6.44
N GLU A 140 20.73 4.76 -5.14
CA GLU A 140 20.03 5.93 -4.63
C GLU A 140 20.63 7.26 -5.10
N PRO A 141 21.98 7.45 -5.19
CA PRO A 141 22.56 8.69 -5.70
C PRO A 141 22.23 8.94 -7.18
N VAL A 142 22.08 7.88 -7.98
CA VAL A 142 21.66 7.99 -9.39
C VAL A 142 20.25 8.56 -9.46
N PHE A 143 19.31 7.98 -8.71
CA PHE A 143 17.93 8.48 -8.67
C PHE A 143 17.83 9.88 -8.05
N ALA A 144 18.63 10.17 -7.03
CA ALA A 144 18.68 11.49 -6.41
C ALA A 144 19.14 12.54 -7.42
N ASN A 145 20.22 12.29 -8.17
CA ASN A 145 20.69 13.19 -9.22
C ASN A 145 19.62 13.40 -10.30
N LEU A 146 19.03 12.31 -10.82
CA LEU A 146 18.02 12.39 -11.87
C LEU A 146 16.76 13.18 -11.42
N ARG A 147 16.29 12.98 -10.19
CA ARG A 147 15.10 13.66 -9.68
C ARG A 147 15.39 15.08 -9.23
N ALA A 148 16.35 15.28 -8.32
CA ALA A 148 16.59 16.57 -7.70
C ALA A 148 17.34 17.55 -8.63
N ASN A 149 18.41 17.08 -9.29
CA ASN A 149 19.26 17.97 -10.10
C ASN A 149 18.80 18.03 -11.56
N LYS A 150 18.43 16.88 -12.15
CA LYS A 150 17.94 16.82 -13.54
C LYS A 150 16.43 16.97 -13.67
N ARG A 151 15.70 17.11 -12.55
CA ARG A 151 14.26 17.42 -12.50
C ARG A 151 13.36 16.39 -13.21
N LEU A 152 13.79 15.13 -13.30
CA LEU A 152 12.98 14.02 -13.82
C LEU A 152 12.09 13.42 -12.72
N ASP A 153 11.15 14.21 -12.22
CA ASP A 153 10.18 13.73 -11.23
C ASP A 153 9.01 12.98 -11.87
N ARG A 154 8.75 13.23 -13.16
CA ARG A 154 7.73 12.58 -13.97
C ARG A 154 8.17 12.45 -15.42
N PHE A 155 7.73 11.37 -16.07
CA PHE A 155 7.86 11.25 -17.53
C PHE A 155 6.88 12.21 -18.21
N THR A 156 7.34 12.87 -19.27
CA THR A 156 6.54 13.86 -20.01
C THR A 156 5.91 13.28 -21.28
N LEU A 157 6.36 12.09 -21.69
CA LEU A 157 5.89 11.39 -22.87
C LEU A 157 4.90 10.28 -22.52
N ARG A 158 4.04 9.92 -23.48
CA ARG A 158 3.08 8.80 -23.35
C ARG A 158 3.45 7.67 -24.29
N GLY A 159 3.26 6.43 -23.82
CA GLY A 159 3.58 5.22 -24.56
C GLY A 159 4.95 4.66 -24.19
N ARG A 160 5.04 3.34 -24.08
CA ARG A 160 6.22 2.62 -23.56
C ARG A 160 7.50 2.98 -24.30
N ALA A 161 7.47 2.99 -25.64
CA ALA A 161 8.65 3.31 -26.45
C ALA A 161 9.18 4.72 -26.17
N LYS A 162 8.30 5.72 -26.10
CA LYS A 162 8.72 7.12 -25.86
C LYS A 162 9.25 7.32 -24.43
N VAL A 163 8.59 6.72 -23.44
CA VAL A 163 9.04 6.75 -22.04
C VAL A 163 10.39 6.07 -21.88
N ASP A 164 10.61 4.93 -22.53
CA ASP A 164 11.89 4.22 -22.53
C ASP A 164 13.01 5.05 -23.16
N THR A 165 12.76 5.68 -24.31
CA THR A 165 13.72 6.61 -24.92
C THR A 165 14.04 7.77 -23.98
N GLN A 166 13.03 8.42 -23.38
CA GLN A 166 13.24 9.49 -22.41
C GLN A 166 14.11 9.03 -21.24
N TRP A 167 13.78 7.88 -20.65
CA TRP A 167 14.56 7.30 -19.54
C TRP A 167 16.02 7.08 -19.92
N LYS A 168 16.29 6.45 -21.07
CA LYS A 168 17.64 6.18 -21.56
C LYS A 168 18.44 7.46 -21.82
N LEU A 169 17.80 8.51 -22.35
CA LEU A 169 18.46 9.81 -22.53
C LEU A 169 18.89 10.43 -21.20
N TYR A 170 18.04 10.36 -20.17
CA TYR A 170 18.41 10.83 -18.83
C TYR A 170 19.52 9.99 -18.20
N CYS A 171 19.51 8.67 -18.38
CA CYS A 171 20.62 7.81 -17.98
C CYS A 171 21.93 8.18 -18.69
N LEU A 172 21.88 8.50 -19.99
CA LEU A 172 23.03 8.96 -20.75
C LEU A 172 23.59 10.26 -20.19
N VAL A 173 22.74 11.26 -19.93
CA VAL A 173 23.15 12.53 -19.31
C VAL A 173 23.83 12.30 -17.96
N HIS A 174 23.25 11.44 -17.11
CA HIS A 174 23.83 11.09 -15.82
C HIS A 174 25.23 10.45 -15.98
N ASN A 175 25.37 9.51 -16.93
CA ASN A 175 26.64 8.83 -17.17
C ASN A 175 27.71 9.77 -17.71
N ILE A 176 27.37 10.64 -18.67
CA ILE A 176 28.31 11.65 -19.20
C ILE A 176 28.77 12.59 -18.09
N GLU A 177 27.87 13.08 -17.25
CA GLU A 177 28.21 13.91 -16.09
C GLU A 177 29.17 13.20 -15.13
N LYS A 178 28.93 11.91 -14.86
CA LYS A 178 29.87 11.12 -14.04
C LYS A 178 31.24 11.02 -14.69
N LEU A 179 31.33 10.78 -15.99
CA LEU A 179 32.60 10.68 -16.70
C LEU A 179 33.37 12.00 -16.72
N ALA A 180 32.66 13.12 -16.93
CA ALA A 180 33.27 14.44 -16.94
C ALA A 180 33.82 14.85 -15.56
N ASN A 181 33.14 14.48 -14.47
CA ASN A 181 33.49 14.91 -13.12
C ASN A 181 34.42 13.93 -12.37
N ASN A 182 34.39 12.64 -12.70
CA ASN A 182 35.32 11.66 -12.13
C ASN A 182 36.52 11.50 -13.05
N GLY A 183 37.13 12.62 -13.46
CA GLY A 183 38.22 12.66 -14.44
C GLY A 183 39.05 11.39 -14.33
N TYR A 184 39.06 10.59 -15.41
CA TYR A 184 39.89 9.40 -15.46
C TYR A 184 41.24 9.81 -14.92
N ALA A 185 41.66 9.23 -13.79
CA ALA A 185 42.97 9.49 -13.23
C ALA A 185 43.97 9.23 -14.35
N ALA A 186 44.49 10.31 -14.93
CA ALA A 186 45.59 10.32 -15.86
C ALA A 186 46.87 10.46 -15.05
#